data_AF-A0A090LIN4-F1
#
_entry.id   AF-A0A090LIN4-F1
#
_cell.length_a   1.000
_cell.length_b   1.000
_cell.length_c   1.000
_cell.angle_alpha   90.00
_cell.angle_beta   90.00
_cell.angle_gamma   90.00
#
_symmetry.space_group_name_H-M   'P 1'
#
loop_
_entity.id
_entity.type
_entity.pdbx_description
1 polymer ?
#
loop_
_entity_poly.entity_id
_entity_poly.type
_entity_poly.pdbx_seq_one_letter_code
_entity_poly.pdbx_strand_id
1 'polypeptide(L)'
;MFKLLSFVIVLLFFHSITSQQFKPFIQSGRIELLGVVSSYDNPNCCNNTNDLWIFMSIIIPGLVKGNINAISNITNGVFNSIIILRQDVNVNFNYIFSDDNYLFNISGLCESVPTTYIYNTTTGEMLLYINCYDKTKQNINISILPNSTASLVSITPVKCGDSKTNCIEGYCAMFERQIYLPNTKLISTIQDYFCPNDLINTINFESNNVFLVTSYTSSIKNAGKVCVNLGTDSNNIMDDDHSFFWWVSCFYPNSSDEKQFYPLPFISSIYSTQQSFYSGPMNIGKSKLFTSSIFINFSFLFLLTLYYINYFLSL
;
A
#
# COMPACT_ATOMS: atom_id res chain seq x y z
N MET A 1 49.65 -33.91 16.21
CA MET A 1 48.24 -34.23 15.87
C MET A 1 47.28 -33.06 16.01
N PHE A 2 47.27 -32.30 17.12
CA PHE A 2 46.30 -31.20 17.32
C PHE A 2 46.33 -30.05 16.28
N LYS A 3 47.49 -29.73 15.71
CA LYS A 3 47.59 -28.69 14.66
C LYS A 3 46.95 -29.10 13.32
N LEU A 4 46.94 -30.40 12.99
CA LEU A 4 46.33 -30.89 11.75
C LEU A 4 44.79 -30.88 11.86
N LEU A 5 44.26 -31.19 13.05
CA LEU A 5 42.82 -31.21 13.31
C LEU A 5 42.20 -29.80 13.23
N SER A 6 42.90 -28.78 13.76
CA SER A 6 42.45 -27.39 13.68
C SER A 6 42.39 -26.89 12.23
N PHE A 7 43.37 -27.26 11.39
CA PHE A 7 43.38 -26.86 9.98
C PHE A 7 42.24 -27.50 9.17
N VAL A 8 41.88 -28.76 9.47
CA VAL A 8 40.74 -29.45 8.84
C VAL A 8 39.41 -28.83 9.26
N ILE A 9 39.25 -28.45 10.54
CA ILE A 9 38.03 -27.79 11.02
C ILE A 9 37.87 -26.42 10.34
N VAL A 10 38.93 -25.64 10.21
CA VAL A 10 38.90 -24.35 9.51
C VAL A 10 38.57 -24.52 8.02
N LEU A 11 39.13 -25.53 7.33
CA LEU A 11 38.78 -25.86 5.94
C LEU A 11 37.31 -26.30 5.79
N LEU A 12 36.76 -27.04 6.75
CA LEU A 12 35.34 -27.43 6.76
C LEU A 12 34.42 -26.22 6.99
N PHE A 13 34.81 -25.25 7.81
CA PHE A 13 34.07 -23.99 7.95
C PHE A 13 34.12 -23.13 6.68
N PHE A 14 35.23 -23.12 5.94
CA PHE A 14 35.32 -22.43 4.64
C PHE A 14 34.62 -23.16 3.49
N HIS A 15 34.46 -24.48 3.53
CA HIS A 15 33.70 -25.23 2.53
C HIS A 15 32.18 -25.17 2.71
N SER A 16 31.71 -24.74 3.89
CA SER A 16 30.27 -24.71 4.20
C SER A 16 29.58 -23.41 3.76
N ILE A 17 30.30 -22.45 3.20
CA ILE A 17 29.70 -21.29 2.53
C ILE A 17 29.39 -21.71 1.08
N THR A 18 28.66 -22.81 0.91
CA THR A 18 27.89 -23.01 -0.31
C THR A 18 26.79 -21.96 -0.25
N SER A 19 27.00 -20.83 -0.93
CA SER A 19 25.95 -19.90 -1.30
C SER A 19 24.71 -20.73 -1.66
N GLN A 20 23.59 -20.56 -0.96
CA GLN A 20 22.34 -21.20 -1.34
C GLN A 20 22.11 -20.90 -2.81
N GLN A 21 22.39 -21.89 -3.67
CA GLN A 21 22.25 -21.72 -5.10
C GLN A 21 20.76 -21.61 -5.34
N PHE A 22 20.34 -20.41 -5.76
CA PHE A 22 19.01 -20.18 -6.26
C PHE A 22 18.69 -21.29 -7.28
N LYS A 23 17.58 -21.99 -7.08
CA LYS A 23 17.15 -23.07 -7.97
C LYS A 23 16.16 -22.50 -8.98
N PRO A 24 16.55 -22.31 -10.25
CA PRO A 24 15.61 -21.86 -11.27
C PRO A 24 14.48 -22.88 -11.44
N PHE A 25 13.31 -22.40 -11.85
CA PHE A 25 12.12 -23.24 -12.09
C PHE A 25 11.57 -23.95 -10.85
N ILE A 26 11.80 -23.39 -9.65
CA ILE A 26 11.17 -23.82 -8.41
C ILE A 26 10.35 -22.66 -7.86
N GLN A 27 9.05 -22.90 -7.64
CA GLN A 27 8.22 -21.92 -6.96
C GLN A 27 8.73 -21.75 -5.52
N SER A 28 9.22 -20.55 -5.21
CA SER A 28 9.84 -20.22 -3.92
C SER A 28 9.68 -18.75 -3.61
N GLY A 29 9.79 -18.40 -2.33
CA GLY A 29 9.86 -17.01 -1.88
C GLY A 29 8.80 -16.68 -0.84
N ARG A 30 8.80 -15.42 -0.43
CA ARG A 30 7.94 -14.90 0.62
C ARG A 30 7.62 -13.44 0.41
N ILE A 31 6.35 -13.10 0.60
CA ILE A 31 5.83 -11.74 0.56
C ILE A 31 5.22 -11.40 1.91
N GLU A 32 5.57 -10.24 2.46
CA GLU A 32 4.90 -9.61 3.59
C GLU A 32 4.08 -8.44 3.07
N LEU A 33 2.75 -8.58 3.03
CA LEU A 33 1.80 -7.58 2.56
C LEU A 33 0.97 -7.07 3.74
N LEU A 34 1.09 -5.79 4.06
CA LEU A 34 0.40 -5.16 5.20
C LEU A 34 0.59 -5.95 6.50
N GLY A 35 1.80 -6.49 6.73
CA GLY A 35 2.11 -7.32 7.91
C GLY A 35 1.73 -8.80 7.81
N VAL A 36 0.98 -9.22 6.78
CA VAL A 36 0.62 -10.62 6.55
C VAL A 36 1.68 -11.30 5.68
N VAL A 37 2.28 -12.37 6.20
CA VAL A 37 3.32 -13.15 5.52
C VAL A 37 2.72 -14.33 4.76
N SER A 38 2.96 -14.36 3.44
CA SER A 38 2.63 -15.47 2.55
C SER A 38 3.91 -16.13 2.03
N SER A 39 4.02 -17.45 2.18
CA SER A 39 5.17 -18.23 1.66
C SER A 39 4.74 -19.05 0.45
N TYR A 40 5.62 -19.13 -0.55
CA TYR A 40 5.35 -19.73 -1.85
C TYR A 40 6.30 -20.89 -2.13
N ASP A 41 6.27 -21.94 -1.32
CA ASP A 41 7.19 -23.07 -1.47
C ASP A 41 6.48 -24.28 -2.09
N ASN A 42 6.56 -24.39 -3.42
CA ASN A 42 6.00 -25.54 -4.14
C ASN A 42 7.00 -26.11 -5.14
N PRO A 43 7.81 -27.11 -4.74
CA PRO A 43 8.83 -27.70 -5.61
C PRO A 43 8.26 -28.52 -6.77
N ASN A 44 6.98 -28.87 -6.71
CA ASN A 44 6.29 -29.65 -7.75
C ASN A 44 5.43 -28.77 -8.67
N CYS A 45 5.35 -27.46 -8.43
CA CYS A 45 4.63 -26.58 -9.33
C CYS A 45 5.33 -26.56 -10.69
N CYS A 46 4.52 -26.83 -11.71
CA CYS A 46 4.72 -26.22 -13.03
C CYS A 46 5.92 -26.75 -13.83
N ASN A 47 6.49 -27.90 -13.43
CA ASN A 47 7.61 -28.60 -14.07
C ASN A 47 7.40 -28.90 -15.58
N ASN A 48 6.15 -29.08 -16.00
CA ASN A 48 5.79 -29.49 -17.37
C ASN A 48 5.41 -28.32 -18.29
N THR A 49 5.46 -27.10 -17.81
CA THR A 49 5.03 -25.94 -18.59
C THR A 49 6.21 -25.28 -19.29
N ASN A 50 6.00 -24.74 -20.49
CA ASN A 50 6.93 -23.81 -21.16
C ASN A 50 6.63 -22.37 -20.71
N ASP A 51 6.09 -22.21 -19.50
CA ASP A 51 5.62 -20.93 -19.01
C ASP A 51 6.79 -20.00 -18.70
N LEU A 52 6.54 -18.71 -18.86
CA LEU A 52 7.44 -17.65 -18.43
C LEU A 52 7.55 -17.65 -16.91
N TRP A 53 8.76 -17.79 -16.40
CA TRP A 53 9.07 -17.63 -15.00
C TRP A 53 9.48 -16.20 -14.70
N ILE A 54 9.02 -15.69 -13.57
CA ILE A 54 9.27 -14.33 -13.14
C ILE A 54 9.79 -14.39 -11.71
N PHE A 55 11.03 -13.95 -11.55
CA PHE A 55 11.55 -13.56 -10.26
C PHE A 55 11.18 -12.09 -10.02
N MET A 56 10.40 -11.83 -8.97
CA MET A 56 10.00 -10.50 -8.54
C MET A 56 10.54 -10.25 -7.13
N SER A 57 11.19 -9.12 -6.93
CA SER A 57 11.57 -8.61 -5.61
C SER A 57 11.02 -7.19 -5.48
N ILE A 58 10.25 -6.94 -4.43
CA ILE A 58 9.44 -5.72 -4.31
C ILE A 58 9.56 -5.14 -2.92
N ILE A 59 9.66 -3.82 -2.84
CA ILE A 59 9.60 -3.03 -1.61
C ILE A 59 8.76 -1.79 -1.89
N ILE A 60 7.66 -1.65 -1.17
CA ILE A 60 6.84 -0.43 -1.12
C ILE A 60 6.69 -0.10 0.37
N PRO A 61 7.29 1.01 0.86
CA PRO A 61 7.26 1.34 2.28
C PRO A 61 5.82 1.36 2.85
N GLY A 62 5.61 0.66 3.95
CA GLY A 62 4.29 0.55 4.60
C GLY A 62 3.24 -0.27 3.85
N LEU A 63 3.56 -0.88 2.70
CA LEU A 63 2.63 -1.74 1.95
C LEU A 63 3.15 -3.16 1.82
N VAL A 64 4.31 -3.36 1.17
CA VAL A 64 4.83 -4.70 0.87
C VAL A 64 6.35 -4.75 0.93
N LYS A 65 6.89 -5.89 1.36
CA LYS A 65 8.28 -6.27 1.09
C LYS A 65 8.36 -7.78 0.88
N GLY A 66 9.18 -8.21 -0.06
CA GLY A 66 9.35 -9.64 -0.30
C GLY A 66 10.01 -9.97 -1.61
N ASN A 67 10.20 -11.26 -1.85
CA ASN A 67 10.54 -11.78 -3.15
C ASN A 67 9.72 -13.04 -3.46
N ILE A 68 9.49 -13.28 -4.74
CA ILE A 68 8.82 -14.49 -5.22
C ILE A 68 9.46 -14.90 -6.54
N ASN A 69 9.67 -16.19 -6.70
CA ASN A 69 10.03 -16.83 -7.93
C ASN A 69 8.90 -17.78 -8.31
N ALA A 70 8.16 -17.48 -9.37
CA ALA A 70 7.03 -18.31 -9.79
C ALA A 70 6.73 -18.14 -11.29
N ILE A 71 5.85 -18.98 -11.82
CA ILE A 71 5.30 -18.79 -13.17
C ILE A 71 4.45 -17.50 -13.24
N SER A 72 4.41 -16.90 -14.42
CA SER A 72 3.76 -15.61 -14.67
C SER A 72 2.34 -15.47 -14.13
N ASN A 73 1.50 -16.52 -14.20
CA ASN A 73 0.14 -16.48 -13.66
C ASN A 73 0.12 -16.26 -12.13
N ILE A 74 0.96 -16.97 -11.39
CA ILE A 74 1.07 -16.83 -9.94
C ILE A 74 1.64 -15.45 -9.61
N THR A 75 2.72 -15.04 -10.28
CA THR A 75 3.33 -13.73 -10.06
C THR A 75 2.36 -12.59 -10.38
N ASN A 76 1.54 -12.72 -11.43
CA ASN A 76 0.47 -11.77 -11.74
C ASN A 76 -0.55 -11.67 -10.60
N GLY A 77 -1.00 -12.80 -10.06
CA GLY A 77 -1.94 -12.81 -8.93
C GLY A 77 -1.39 -12.08 -7.70
N VAL A 78 -0.12 -12.35 -7.35
CA VAL A 78 0.57 -11.69 -6.23
C VAL A 78 0.78 -10.21 -6.50
N PHE A 79 1.19 -9.84 -7.70
CA PHE A 79 1.42 -8.44 -8.07
C PHE A 79 0.11 -7.64 -8.02
N ASN A 80 -0.99 -8.18 -8.56
CA ASN A 80 -2.29 -7.53 -8.53
C ASN A 80 -2.81 -7.37 -7.10
N SER A 81 -2.64 -8.36 -6.21
CA SER A 81 -3.08 -8.24 -4.82
C SER A 81 -2.34 -7.15 -4.05
N ILE A 82 -1.12 -6.79 -4.47
CA ILE A 82 -0.32 -5.72 -3.90
C ILE A 82 -0.77 -4.35 -4.44
N ILE A 83 -0.69 -4.17 -5.77
CA ILE A 83 -0.78 -2.83 -6.37
C ILE A 83 -2.17 -2.21 -6.27
N ILE A 84 -3.24 -3.01 -6.24
CA ILE A 84 -4.62 -2.49 -6.18
C ILE A 84 -4.96 -1.88 -4.81
N LEU A 85 -4.19 -2.20 -3.77
CA LEU A 85 -4.43 -1.71 -2.42
C LEU A 85 -4.11 -0.22 -2.26
N ARG A 86 -3.32 0.35 -3.17
CA ARG A 86 -2.86 1.73 -3.13
C ARG A 86 -2.89 2.41 -4.48
N GLN A 87 -3.67 3.49 -4.58
CA GLN A 87 -3.82 4.26 -5.82
C GLN A 87 -2.52 4.94 -6.27
N ASP A 88 -1.70 5.41 -5.34
CA ASP A 88 -0.42 6.02 -5.68
C ASP A 88 0.64 5.03 -6.17
N VAL A 89 0.39 3.73 -5.98
CA VAL A 89 1.19 2.65 -6.55
C VAL A 89 0.64 2.27 -7.92
N ASN A 90 -0.67 2.00 -8.01
CA ASN A 90 -1.29 1.46 -9.23
C ASN A 90 -1.10 2.36 -10.46
N VAL A 91 -1.11 3.68 -10.27
CA VAL A 91 -0.99 4.66 -11.37
C VAL A 91 0.34 4.55 -12.11
N ASN A 92 1.40 4.08 -11.45
CA ASN A 92 2.72 3.87 -12.06
C ASN A 92 2.74 2.68 -13.02
N PHE A 93 1.71 1.83 -13.02
CA PHE A 93 1.63 0.61 -13.81
C PHE A 93 0.47 0.62 -14.82
N ASN A 94 -0.14 1.77 -15.09
CA ASN A 94 -1.27 1.87 -16.02
C ASN A 94 -0.95 1.34 -17.43
N TYR A 95 0.32 1.41 -17.87
CA TYR A 95 0.72 0.92 -19.19
C TYR A 95 0.73 -0.61 -19.34
N ILE A 96 0.70 -1.35 -18.22
CA ILE A 96 0.54 -2.82 -18.21
C ILE A 96 -0.84 -3.26 -17.72
N PHE A 97 -1.77 -2.33 -17.54
CA PHE A 97 -3.14 -2.61 -17.18
C PHE A 97 -3.93 -3.11 -18.42
N SER A 98 -4.71 -4.17 -18.24
CA SER A 98 -5.60 -4.72 -19.28
C SER A 98 -7.05 -4.42 -18.92
N ASP A 99 -7.71 -3.63 -19.76
CA ASP A 99 -9.14 -3.29 -19.62
C ASP A 99 -10.05 -4.51 -19.77
N ASP A 100 -9.63 -5.54 -20.53
CA ASP A 100 -10.41 -6.75 -20.78
C ASP A 100 -10.63 -7.57 -19.50
N ASN A 101 -9.58 -7.69 -18.69
CA ASN A 101 -9.58 -8.52 -17.49
C ASN A 101 -9.56 -7.72 -16.19
N TYR A 102 -9.45 -6.39 -16.27
CA TYR A 102 -9.27 -5.48 -15.14
C TYR A 102 -8.09 -5.87 -14.24
N LEU A 103 -6.99 -6.33 -14.85
CA LEU A 103 -5.79 -6.81 -14.16
C LEU A 103 -4.52 -6.25 -14.80
N PHE A 104 -3.50 -6.06 -13.99
CA PHE A 104 -2.16 -5.70 -14.44
C PHE A 104 -1.41 -6.97 -14.85
N ASN A 105 -0.80 -6.95 -16.04
CA ASN A 105 -0.01 -8.08 -16.54
C ASN A 105 1.49 -7.78 -16.34
N ILE A 106 2.07 -8.33 -15.27
CA ILE A 106 3.49 -8.12 -14.94
C ILE A 106 4.43 -8.67 -16.02
N SER A 107 3.97 -9.62 -16.84
CA SER A 107 4.72 -10.10 -18.00
C SER A 107 5.01 -8.98 -19.00
N GLY A 108 4.22 -7.89 -19.01
CA GLY A 108 4.49 -6.68 -19.77
C GLY A 108 5.76 -5.94 -19.34
N LEU A 109 6.30 -6.24 -18.15
CA LEU A 109 7.57 -5.70 -17.63
C LEU A 109 8.79 -6.56 -17.97
N CYS A 110 8.58 -7.69 -18.65
CA CYS A 110 9.65 -8.62 -18.98
C CYS A 110 10.52 -8.10 -20.13
N GLU A 111 11.67 -7.55 -19.77
CA GLU A 111 12.70 -7.14 -20.72
C GLU A 111 13.72 -8.26 -21.00
N SER A 112 14.59 -8.05 -21.98
CA SER A 112 15.66 -9.01 -22.29
C SER A 112 16.68 -9.15 -21.16
N VAL A 113 16.82 -8.11 -20.34
CA VAL A 113 17.71 -8.00 -19.19
C VAL A 113 16.89 -7.79 -17.92
N PRO A 114 17.41 -8.17 -16.73
CA PRO A 114 16.75 -7.87 -15.47
C PRO A 114 16.68 -6.36 -15.24
N THR A 115 15.52 -5.88 -14.77
CA THR A 115 15.24 -4.44 -14.69
C THR A 115 14.70 -4.07 -13.30
N THR A 116 15.20 -2.96 -12.77
CA THR A 116 14.73 -2.34 -11.53
C THR A 116 13.93 -1.10 -11.87
N TYR A 117 12.67 -1.07 -11.43
CA TYR A 117 11.80 0.09 -11.53
C TYR A 117 11.76 0.82 -10.20
N ILE A 118 11.88 2.14 -10.25
CA ILE A 118 11.92 3.03 -9.08
C ILE A 118 10.83 4.08 -9.27
N TYR A 119 9.89 4.17 -8.33
CA TYR A 119 8.83 5.17 -8.35
C TYR A 119 8.69 5.84 -6.98
N ASN A 120 8.28 7.11 -6.98
CA ASN A 120 7.93 7.80 -5.75
C ASN A 120 6.49 7.48 -5.36
N THR A 121 6.28 7.07 -4.11
CA THR A 121 4.96 6.87 -3.52
C THR A 121 4.78 7.81 -2.33
N THR A 122 3.55 7.90 -1.81
CA THR A 122 3.17 8.69 -0.63
C THR A 122 4.00 8.32 0.60
N THR A 123 4.43 7.08 0.71
CA THR A 123 5.20 6.56 1.86
C THR A 123 6.71 6.52 1.63
N GLY A 124 7.19 6.90 0.45
CA GLY A 124 8.60 6.83 0.09
C GLY A 124 8.82 6.19 -1.28
N GLU A 125 10.09 5.99 -1.60
CA GLU A 125 10.50 5.34 -2.85
C GLU A 125 10.13 3.86 -2.84
N MET A 126 9.46 3.40 -3.89
CA MET A 126 9.26 1.98 -4.15
C MET A 126 10.33 1.43 -5.09
N LEU A 127 10.70 0.17 -4.86
CA LEU A 127 11.66 -0.58 -5.66
C LEU A 127 10.99 -1.86 -6.14
N LEU A 128 10.96 -2.09 -7.45
CA LEU A 128 10.47 -3.32 -8.07
C LEU A 128 11.55 -3.89 -9.00
N TYR A 129 12.14 -5.02 -8.63
CA TYR A 129 13.05 -5.77 -9.46
C TYR A 129 12.33 -6.93 -10.14
N ILE A 130 12.47 -7.03 -11.46
CA ILE A 130 11.89 -8.08 -12.28
C ILE A 130 12.99 -8.76 -13.09
N ASN A 131 13.04 -10.09 -13.03
CA ASN A 131 13.84 -10.91 -13.92
C ASN A 131 12.96 -12.03 -14.50
N CYS A 132 12.75 -11.97 -15.82
CA CYS A 132 11.94 -12.95 -16.53
C CYS A 132 12.84 -13.92 -17.30
N TYR A 133 12.53 -15.20 -17.18
CA TYR A 133 13.33 -16.26 -17.74
C TYR A 133 12.45 -17.47 -18.09
N ASP A 134 12.96 -18.29 -18.98
CA ASP A 134 12.34 -19.53 -19.43
C ASP A 134 13.39 -20.63 -19.43
N LYS A 135 13.00 -21.85 -19.82
CA LYS A 135 13.90 -23.01 -19.86
C LYS A 135 15.15 -22.83 -20.73
N THR A 136 15.17 -21.83 -21.62
CA THR A 136 16.35 -21.53 -22.45
C THR A 136 17.39 -20.67 -21.72
N LYS A 137 16.99 -19.89 -20.72
CA LYS A 137 17.87 -19.04 -19.90
C LYS A 137 18.09 -19.65 -18.52
N GLN A 138 19.18 -20.43 -18.37
CA GLN A 138 19.47 -21.15 -17.11
C GLN A 138 20.07 -20.28 -15.99
N ASN A 139 20.61 -19.09 -16.32
CA ASN A 139 21.30 -18.26 -15.35
C ASN A 139 20.46 -17.03 -14.98
N ILE A 140 20.02 -16.98 -13.72
CA ILE A 140 19.39 -15.80 -13.13
C ILE A 140 20.48 -14.97 -12.48
N ASN A 141 20.62 -13.74 -12.96
CA ASN A 141 21.41 -12.76 -12.23
C ASN A 141 20.59 -12.25 -11.03
N ILE A 142 21.03 -12.56 -9.82
CA ILE A 142 20.47 -12.07 -8.55
C ILE A 142 21.46 -11.19 -7.77
N SER A 143 22.52 -10.72 -8.44
CA SER A 143 23.57 -9.94 -7.77
C SER A 143 23.14 -8.53 -7.35
N ILE A 144 22.03 -8.03 -7.89
CA ILE A 144 21.53 -6.67 -7.66
C ILE A 144 20.08 -6.73 -7.16
N LEU A 145 19.87 -7.38 -6.02
CA LEU A 145 18.55 -7.44 -5.37
C LEU A 145 18.38 -6.29 -4.38
N PRO A 146 17.23 -5.59 -4.40
CA PRO A 146 16.91 -4.69 -3.30
C PRO A 146 16.73 -5.53 -2.02
N ASN A 147 17.02 -4.94 -0.85
CA ASN A 147 16.86 -5.63 0.43
C ASN A 147 15.37 -5.80 0.79
N SER A 148 14.70 -6.71 0.09
CA SER A 148 13.26 -6.93 0.14
C SER A 148 12.91 -8.08 1.06
N THR A 149 13.69 -8.32 2.10
CA THR A 149 13.53 -9.51 2.94
C THR A 149 12.23 -9.43 3.76
N ALA A 150 11.27 -10.30 3.45
CA ALA A 150 10.03 -10.45 4.22
C ALA A 150 10.29 -11.12 5.58
N SER A 151 9.52 -10.75 6.60
CA SER A 151 9.59 -11.36 7.93
C SER A 151 9.22 -12.85 7.87
N LEU A 152 9.64 -13.62 8.88
CA LEU A 152 9.34 -15.06 8.94
C LEU A 152 7.89 -15.35 9.37
N VAL A 153 7.28 -14.43 10.10
CA VAL A 153 5.95 -14.59 10.69
C VAL A 153 5.13 -13.34 10.44
N SER A 154 3.82 -13.51 10.30
CA SER A 154 2.89 -12.39 10.20
C SER A 154 2.89 -11.56 11.49
N ILE A 155 2.67 -10.27 11.35
CA ILE A 155 2.47 -9.35 12.46
C ILE A 155 1.10 -9.64 13.09
N THR A 156 1.01 -9.51 14.42
CA THR A 156 -0.26 -9.63 15.14
C THR A 156 -1.13 -8.40 14.85
N PRO A 157 -2.36 -8.57 14.32
CA PRO A 157 -3.26 -7.46 14.09
C PRO A 157 -3.59 -6.69 15.37
N VAL A 158 -3.86 -5.39 15.23
CA VAL A 158 -4.21 -4.52 16.36
C VAL A 158 -5.55 -3.84 16.14
N LYS A 159 -6.18 -3.38 17.22
CA LYS A 159 -7.44 -2.64 17.16
C LYS A 159 -7.19 -1.15 17.33
N CYS A 160 -7.72 -0.36 16.40
CA CYS A 160 -7.55 1.09 16.38
C CYS A 160 -8.87 1.81 16.66
N GLY A 161 -8.80 2.81 17.54
CA GLY A 161 -9.93 3.67 17.92
C GLY A 161 -11.07 2.96 18.62
N ASP A 162 -12.15 3.71 18.86
CA ASP A 162 -13.33 3.25 19.59
C ASP A 162 -14.14 2.20 18.81
N SER A 163 -14.14 2.31 17.49
CA SER A 163 -14.73 1.33 16.58
C SER A 163 -13.98 -0.01 16.56
N LYS A 164 -12.76 -0.04 17.14
CA LYS A 164 -11.89 -1.21 17.22
C LYS A 164 -11.63 -1.83 15.85
N THR A 165 -11.42 -0.99 14.83
CA THR A 165 -11.05 -1.43 13.49
C THR A 165 -9.80 -2.30 13.57
N ASN A 166 -9.85 -3.50 13.00
CA ASN A 166 -8.76 -4.47 13.06
C ASN A 166 -7.74 -4.22 11.94
N CYS A 167 -6.56 -3.71 12.29
CA CYS A 167 -5.50 -3.36 11.36
C CYS A 167 -4.44 -4.45 11.34
N ILE A 168 -4.29 -5.08 10.18
CA ILE A 168 -3.37 -6.21 9.96
C ILE A 168 -1.90 -5.79 9.90
N GLU A 169 -1.66 -4.49 9.67
CA GLU A 169 -0.34 -3.86 9.69
C GLU A 169 0.31 -3.91 11.08
N GLY A 170 -0.51 -4.12 12.13
CA GLY A 170 -0.07 -4.24 13.51
C GLY A 170 0.20 -2.92 14.23
N TYR A 171 -0.17 -1.78 13.64
CA TYR A 171 -0.12 -0.47 14.29
C TYR A 171 -1.30 0.40 13.87
N CYS A 172 -1.52 1.49 14.60
CA CYS A 172 -2.62 2.42 14.40
C CYS A 172 -2.11 3.78 13.92
N ALA A 173 -3.00 4.52 13.27
CA ALA A 173 -2.80 5.92 12.96
C ALA A 173 -3.91 6.78 13.57
N MET A 174 -3.54 7.93 14.12
CA MET A 174 -4.44 9.03 14.43
C MET A 174 -4.16 10.14 13.43
N PHE A 175 -5.23 10.66 12.83
CA PHE A 175 -5.13 11.72 11.84
C PHE A 175 -6.12 12.84 12.13
N GLU A 176 -5.59 14.04 12.15
CA GLU A 176 -6.34 15.28 12.27
C GLU A 176 -6.09 16.16 11.06
N ARG A 177 -7.16 16.80 10.59
CA ARG A 177 -7.10 17.79 9.53
C ARG A 177 -8.15 18.86 9.75
N GLN A 178 -7.78 20.10 9.52
CA GLN A 178 -8.72 21.21 9.40
C GLN A 178 -8.42 22.02 8.14
N ILE A 179 -9.45 22.30 7.35
CA ILE A 179 -9.38 23.16 6.17
C ILE A 179 -10.38 24.30 6.38
N TYR A 180 -9.92 25.53 6.20
CA TYR A 180 -10.75 26.72 6.18
C TYR A 180 -10.56 27.47 4.86
N LEU A 181 -11.67 27.70 4.18
CA LEU A 181 -11.75 28.47 2.93
C LEU A 181 -12.58 29.75 3.17
N PRO A 182 -11.96 30.89 3.51
CA PRO A 182 -12.62 32.18 3.76
C PRO A 182 -13.71 32.53 2.73
N ASN A 183 -13.41 32.39 1.44
CA ASN A 183 -14.32 32.76 0.33
C ASN A 183 -15.67 32.04 0.37
N THR A 184 -15.67 30.78 0.81
CA THR A 184 -16.91 29.96 0.94
C THR A 184 -17.36 29.82 2.38
N LYS A 185 -16.58 30.32 3.35
CA LYS A 185 -16.68 30.04 4.78
C LYS A 185 -16.74 28.53 5.08
N LEU A 186 -16.18 27.71 4.19
CA LEU A 186 -16.19 26.26 4.35
C LEU A 186 -15.15 25.88 5.39
N ILE A 187 -15.61 25.18 6.42
CA ILE A 187 -14.76 24.49 7.39
C ILE A 187 -14.97 22.99 7.17
N SER A 188 -13.89 22.27 6.93
CA SER A 188 -13.90 20.82 6.82
C SER A 188 -12.89 20.25 7.81
N THR A 189 -13.34 19.36 8.68
CA THR A 189 -12.52 18.75 9.73
C THR A 189 -12.55 17.23 9.63
N ILE A 190 -11.40 16.60 9.83
CA ILE A 190 -11.26 15.15 10.08
C ILE A 190 -10.50 15.02 11.39
N GLN A 191 -10.98 14.13 12.26
CA GLN A 191 -10.29 13.73 13.48
C GLN A 191 -10.73 12.28 13.74
N ASP A 192 -9.90 11.32 13.31
CA ASP A 192 -10.28 9.91 13.35
C ASP A 192 -9.07 8.97 13.41
N TYR A 193 -9.33 7.72 13.82
CA TYR A 193 -8.38 6.63 13.81
C TYR A 193 -8.46 5.86 12.50
N PHE A 194 -7.30 5.46 11.99
CA PHE A 194 -7.19 4.75 10.73
C PHE A 194 -6.31 3.52 10.89
N CYS A 195 -6.60 2.49 10.09
CA CYS A 195 -5.54 1.58 9.68
C CYS A 195 -4.56 2.31 8.77
N PRO A 196 -3.25 2.09 8.91
CA PRO A 196 -2.25 2.85 8.17
C PRO A 196 -2.46 2.87 6.65
N ASN A 197 -2.85 1.75 6.03
CA ASN A 197 -3.13 1.72 4.59
C ASN A 197 -4.30 2.63 4.18
N ASP A 198 -5.36 2.67 4.99
CA ASP A 198 -6.53 3.52 4.73
C ASP A 198 -6.19 5.00 4.90
N LEU A 199 -5.36 5.34 5.88
CA LEU A 199 -4.84 6.69 6.04
C LEU A 199 -4.00 7.09 4.82
N ILE A 200 -3.10 6.23 4.35
CA ILE A 200 -2.25 6.52 3.19
C ILE A 200 -3.11 6.77 1.95
N ASN A 201 -4.17 5.99 1.73
CA ASN A 201 -5.11 6.21 0.63
C ASN A 201 -5.86 7.54 0.79
N THR A 202 -6.25 7.91 2.01
CA THR A 202 -6.88 9.20 2.31
C THR A 202 -5.93 10.36 2.02
N ILE A 203 -4.68 10.28 2.47
CA ILE A 203 -3.63 11.27 2.19
C ILE A 203 -3.40 11.39 0.69
N ASN A 204 -3.30 10.26 -0.03
CA ASN A 204 -3.11 10.28 -1.47
C ASN A 204 -4.26 10.98 -2.18
N PHE A 205 -5.52 10.67 -1.81
CA PHE A 205 -6.70 11.33 -2.34
C PHE A 205 -6.64 12.85 -2.13
N GLU A 206 -6.35 13.30 -0.91
CA GLU A 206 -6.27 14.73 -0.61
C GLU A 206 -5.12 15.42 -1.33
N SER A 207 -3.97 14.75 -1.46
CA SER A 207 -2.78 15.30 -2.13
C SER A 207 -2.93 15.46 -3.65
N ASN A 208 -3.93 14.82 -4.25
CA ASN A 208 -4.27 14.95 -5.66
C ASN A 208 -5.57 15.76 -5.88
N ASN A 209 -6.12 16.36 -4.83
CA ASN A 209 -7.34 17.13 -4.92
C ASN A 209 -7.06 18.52 -5.50
N VAL A 210 -7.55 18.75 -6.72
CA VAL A 210 -7.38 20.01 -7.47
C VAL A 210 -8.06 21.22 -6.85
N PHE A 211 -8.97 21.01 -5.89
CA PHE A 211 -9.63 22.10 -5.15
C PHE A 211 -8.79 22.64 -3.98
N LEU A 212 -7.67 21.98 -3.65
CA LEU A 212 -6.81 22.37 -2.54
C LEU A 212 -5.53 23.04 -3.08
N VAL A 213 -5.02 24.01 -2.33
CA VAL A 213 -3.81 24.76 -2.72
C VAL A 213 -2.58 23.85 -2.74
N THR A 214 -1.63 24.15 -3.63
CA THR A 214 -0.42 23.34 -3.84
C THR A 214 0.45 23.20 -2.59
N SER A 215 0.49 24.23 -1.74
CA SER A 215 1.22 24.18 -0.46
C SER A 215 0.65 23.09 0.45
N TYR A 216 -0.68 23.01 0.57
CA TYR A 216 -1.35 21.95 1.31
C TYR A 216 -1.13 20.58 0.70
N THR A 217 -1.45 20.41 -0.58
CA THR A 217 -1.38 19.09 -1.25
C THR A 217 0.04 18.54 -1.31
N SER A 218 1.06 19.40 -1.32
CA SER A 218 2.46 19.00 -1.20
C SER A 218 2.83 18.62 0.23
N SER A 219 2.38 19.39 1.23
CA SER A 219 2.70 19.14 2.64
C SER A 219 2.08 17.84 3.16
N ILE A 220 0.82 17.56 2.81
CA ILE A 220 0.06 16.43 3.37
C ILE A 220 0.66 15.08 2.97
N LYS A 221 1.37 15.00 1.83
CA LYS A 221 2.13 13.80 1.43
C LYS A 221 3.15 13.38 2.48
N ASN A 222 3.72 14.33 3.24
CA ASN A 222 4.69 14.02 4.30
C ASN A 222 4.06 13.18 5.43
N ALA A 223 2.77 13.36 5.70
CA ALA A 223 2.08 12.60 6.74
C ALA A 223 2.16 11.09 6.51
N GLY A 224 2.16 10.63 5.25
CA GLY A 224 2.31 9.21 4.92
C GLY A 224 3.69 8.67 5.29
N LYS A 225 4.76 9.42 4.99
CA LYS A 225 6.14 9.08 5.37
C LYS A 225 6.33 9.07 6.89
N VAL A 226 5.76 10.06 7.58
CA VAL A 226 5.78 10.11 9.05
C VAL A 226 5.11 8.88 9.63
N CYS A 227 3.96 8.48 9.07
CA CYS A 227 3.19 7.37 9.59
C CYS A 227 3.90 6.02 9.46
N VAL A 228 4.48 5.72 8.29
CA VAL A 228 5.20 4.44 8.09
C VAL A 228 6.46 4.32 8.93
N ASN A 229 6.99 5.44 9.42
CA ASN A 229 8.10 5.50 10.37
C ASN A 229 7.64 5.53 11.84
N LEU A 230 6.34 5.30 12.11
CA LEU A 230 5.75 5.34 13.44
C LEU A 230 6.00 6.67 14.17
N GLY A 231 6.02 7.75 13.39
CA GLY A 231 6.30 9.10 13.86
C GLY A 231 5.05 9.87 14.24
N THR A 232 5.30 11.11 14.69
CA THR A 232 4.28 12.13 14.90
C THR A 232 4.75 13.43 14.30
N ASP A 233 3.90 14.11 13.55
CA ASP A 233 4.22 15.38 12.91
C ASP A 233 2.95 16.19 12.64
N SER A 234 3.11 17.48 12.40
CA SER A 234 2.03 18.39 12.00
C SER A 234 2.53 19.46 11.06
N ASN A 235 1.61 20.00 10.28
CA ASN A 235 1.86 21.20 9.50
C ASN A 235 0.68 22.16 9.62
N ASN A 236 1.00 23.44 9.63
CA ASN A 236 0.05 24.53 9.60
C ASN A 236 0.44 25.50 8.49
N ILE A 237 -0.49 25.73 7.57
CA ILE A 237 -0.34 26.63 6.43
C ILE A 237 -1.42 27.68 6.57
N MET A 238 -1.02 28.92 6.78
CA MET A 238 -1.91 30.07 6.89
C MET A 238 -1.47 31.11 5.86
N ASP A 239 -2.39 31.47 4.99
CA ASP A 239 -2.28 32.63 4.10
C ASP A 239 -3.58 33.46 4.18
N ASP A 240 -3.63 34.60 3.47
CA ASP A 240 -4.76 35.53 3.53
C ASP A 240 -6.07 34.90 3.02
N ASP A 241 -5.97 33.90 2.15
CA ASP A 241 -7.12 33.33 1.44
C ASP A 241 -7.49 31.92 1.91
N HIS A 242 -6.68 31.28 2.75
CA HIS A 242 -6.85 29.90 3.18
C HIS A 242 -6.12 29.59 4.49
N SER A 243 -6.62 28.58 5.20
CA SER A 243 -5.88 28.01 6.32
C SER A 243 -6.04 26.50 6.38
N PHE A 244 -4.92 25.80 6.52
CA PHE A 244 -4.85 24.36 6.54
C PHE A 244 -4.03 23.90 7.73
N PHE A 245 -4.54 22.89 8.41
CA PHE A 245 -3.83 22.18 9.45
C PHE A 245 -3.94 20.68 9.20
N TRP A 246 -2.85 19.96 9.43
CA TRP A 246 -2.90 18.52 9.60
C TRP A 246 -1.94 18.08 10.69
N TRP A 247 -2.30 16.99 11.36
CA TRP A 247 -1.45 16.30 12.32
C TRP A 247 -1.64 14.79 12.15
N VAL A 248 -0.55 14.04 12.28
CA VAL A 248 -0.57 12.58 12.21
C VAL A 248 0.27 12.00 13.34
N SER A 249 -0.18 10.90 13.92
CA SER A 249 0.57 10.12 14.89
C SER A 249 0.32 8.64 14.63
N CYS A 250 1.37 7.90 14.30
CA CYS A 250 1.29 6.46 14.09
C CYS A 250 2.05 5.72 15.18
N PHE A 251 1.44 4.69 15.74
CA PHE A 251 1.91 4.06 16.97
C PHE A 251 1.41 2.63 17.12
N TYR A 252 2.16 1.83 17.87
CA TYR A 252 1.66 0.56 18.38
C TYR A 252 0.67 0.84 19.52
N PRO A 253 -0.59 0.39 19.42
CA PRO A 253 -1.53 0.59 20.50
C PRO A 253 -1.07 -0.22 21.73
N ASN A 254 -0.92 0.46 22.86
CA ASN A 254 -0.63 -0.16 24.14
C ASN A 254 -1.92 -0.25 24.95
N SER A 255 -2.16 -1.36 25.65
CA SER A 255 -3.43 -1.60 26.36
C SER A 255 -3.66 -0.67 27.55
N SER A 256 -2.64 0.09 27.96
CA SER A 256 -2.66 1.00 29.11
C SER A 256 -2.81 2.48 28.77
N ASP A 257 -2.60 2.89 27.51
CA ASP A 257 -2.55 4.30 27.12
C ASP A 257 -3.46 4.57 25.92
N GLU A 258 -4.70 5.01 26.18
CA GLU A 258 -5.55 5.58 25.14
C GLU A 258 -4.95 6.92 24.72
N LYS A 259 -4.33 6.97 23.54
CA LYS A 259 -3.88 8.23 22.94
C LYS A 259 -5.11 9.08 22.64
N GLN A 260 -5.13 10.30 23.13
CA GLN A 260 -6.21 11.24 22.85
C GLN A 260 -5.78 12.24 21.78
N PHE A 261 -6.75 12.65 20.98
CA PHE A 261 -6.60 13.73 20.02
C PHE A 261 -6.29 15.05 20.72
N TYR A 262 -5.52 15.90 20.06
CA TYR A 262 -5.29 17.25 20.57
C TYR A 262 -6.48 18.14 20.22
N PRO A 263 -6.75 19.19 21.01
CA PRO A 263 -7.70 20.20 20.58
C PRO A 263 -7.20 20.82 19.27
N LEU A 264 -8.05 20.81 18.24
CA LEU A 264 -7.73 21.41 16.95
C LEU A 264 -7.34 22.89 17.15
N PRO A 265 -6.29 23.37 16.46
CA PRO A 265 -5.87 24.76 16.58
C PRO A 265 -7.00 25.69 16.16
N PHE A 266 -7.18 26.79 16.90
CA PHE A 266 -8.16 27.80 16.52
C PHE A 266 -7.67 28.56 15.28
N ILE A 267 -8.23 28.23 14.12
CA ILE A 267 -8.04 28.99 12.89
C ILE A 267 -8.97 30.19 12.93
N SER A 268 -8.47 31.33 13.40
CA SER A 268 -9.25 32.57 13.46
C SER A 268 -9.38 33.18 12.06
N SER A 269 -10.61 33.49 11.62
CA SER A 269 -10.92 34.15 10.33
C SER A 269 -10.50 35.63 10.26
N ILE A 270 -9.42 36.02 10.95
CA ILE A 270 -9.02 37.42 11.11
C ILE A 270 -8.26 37.86 9.85
N TYR A 271 -8.96 37.96 8.73
CA TYR A 271 -8.87 39.01 7.69
C TYR A 271 -10.05 38.88 6.72
N SER A 272 -11.30 38.93 7.21
CA SER A 272 -12.43 39.30 6.34
C SER A 272 -12.94 40.67 6.76
N THR A 273 -12.64 41.70 5.98
CA THR A 273 -13.48 42.90 5.94
C THR A 273 -14.92 42.44 5.72
N GLN A 274 -15.80 42.81 6.64
CA GLN A 274 -17.16 42.31 6.73
C GLN A 274 -17.92 42.49 5.41
N GLN A 275 -18.33 41.38 4.79
CA GLN A 275 -19.63 41.34 4.12
C GLN A 275 -20.44 40.16 4.67
N SER A 276 -21.55 40.52 5.30
CA SER A 276 -22.58 39.62 5.80
C SER A 276 -23.32 39.00 4.63
N PHE A 277 -23.25 37.66 4.52
CA PHE A 277 -24.22 36.90 3.75
C PHE A 277 -24.91 35.91 4.67
N TYR A 278 -26.23 35.84 4.47
CA TYR A 278 -27.21 35.09 5.24
C TYR A 278 -26.82 33.61 5.39
N SER A 279 -26.72 33.15 6.63
CA SER A 279 -26.57 31.75 7.01
C SER A 279 -27.89 31.01 6.79
N GLY A 280 -27.95 30.20 5.73
CA GLY A 280 -28.92 29.10 5.61
C GLY A 280 -28.52 27.93 6.52
N PRO A 281 -29.46 27.05 6.92
CA PRO A 281 -29.18 25.94 7.81
C PRO A 281 -28.19 24.96 7.17
N MET A 282 -27.06 24.78 7.85
CA MET A 282 -25.98 23.90 7.46
C MET A 282 -26.31 22.47 7.92
N ASN A 283 -26.81 21.64 6.99
CA ASN A 283 -26.95 20.21 7.24
C ASN A 283 -25.56 19.60 7.37
N ILE A 284 -25.33 18.89 8.48
CA ILE A 284 -24.15 18.03 8.69
C ILE A 284 -24.20 16.93 7.62
N GLY A 285 -23.53 17.16 6.51
CA GLY A 285 -23.41 16.21 5.42
C GLY A 285 -22.47 15.08 5.82
N LYS A 286 -23.03 13.93 6.22
CA LYS A 286 -22.31 12.66 6.09
C LYS A 286 -21.87 12.53 4.63
N SER A 287 -20.57 12.47 4.39
CA SER A 287 -20.01 12.32 3.04
C SER A 287 -20.51 11.01 2.42
N LYS A 288 -21.44 11.14 1.46
CA LYS A 288 -21.96 10.04 0.64
C LYS A 288 -20.97 9.58 -0.46
N LEU A 289 -19.67 9.72 -0.24
CA LEU A 289 -18.68 9.52 -1.32
C LEU A 289 -18.14 8.08 -1.45
N PHE A 290 -18.55 7.14 -0.59
CA PHE A 290 -18.19 5.72 -0.75
C PHE A 290 -19.36 4.72 -0.75
N THR A 291 -20.61 5.18 -0.66
CA THR A 291 -21.77 4.27 -0.62
C THR A 291 -22.61 4.21 -1.89
N SER A 292 -22.34 5.03 -2.92
CA SER A 292 -23.30 5.18 -4.02
C SER A 292 -22.99 4.42 -5.31
N SER A 293 -21.74 4.11 -5.69
CA SER A 293 -21.49 3.43 -6.99
C SER A 293 -21.41 1.91 -6.86
N ILE A 294 -20.82 1.39 -5.78
CA ILE A 294 -20.65 -0.06 -5.59
C ILE A 294 -21.99 -0.75 -5.23
N PHE A 295 -22.82 -0.11 -4.40
CA PHE A 295 -24.13 -0.69 -4.02
C PHE A 295 -25.16 -0.70 -5.16
N ILE A 296 -25.12 0.28 -6.06
CA ILE A 296 -26.04 0.32 -7.22
C ILE A 296 -25.70 -0.82 -8.19
N ASN A 297 -24.41 -1.08 -8.44
CA ASN A 297 -24.00 -2.19 -9.31
C ASN A 297 -24.32 -3.57 -8.72
N PHE A 298 -24.14 -3.78 -7.41
CA PHE A 298 -24.54 -5.04 -6.77
C PHE A 298 -26.06 -5.27 -6.76
N SER A 299 -26.84 -4.21 -6.52
CA SER A 299 -28.30 -4.30 -6.55
C SER A 299 -28.83 -4.62 -7.96
N PHE A 300 -28.23 -4.05 -9.00
CA PHE A 300 -28.59 -4.34 -10.38
C PHE A 300 -28.22 -5.78 -10.79
N LEU A 301 -27.05 -6.26 -10.38
CA LEU A 301 -26.61 -7.64 -10.64
C LEU A 301 -27.52 -8.68 -9.96
N PHE A 302 -27.96 -8.38 -8.72
CA PHE A 302 -28.87 -9.24 -7.97
C PHE A 302 -30.29 -9.30 -8.57
N LEU A 303 -30.78 -8.18 -9.12
CA LEU A 303 -32.07 -8.17 -9.82
C LEU A 303 -32.01 -8.92 -11.16
N LEU A 304 -30.89 -8.82 -11.89
CA LEU A 304 -30.66 -9.57 -13.13
C LEU A 304 -30.59 -11.08 -12.88
N THR A 305 -29.93 -11.52 -11.80
CA THR A 305 -29.88 -12.95 -11.46
C THR A 305 -31.24 -13.49 -11.02
N LEU A 306 -32.01 -12.74 -10.23
CA LEU A 306 -33.38 -13.11 -9.87
C LEU A 306 -34.31 -13.18 -11.08
N TYR A 307 -34.18 -12.26 -12.05
CA TYR A 307 -34.94 -12.31 -13.29
C TYR A 307 -34.63 -13.56 -14.11
N TYR A 308 -33.35 -13.90 -14.27
CA TYR A 308 -32.92 -15.09 -15.01
C TYR A 308 -33.39 -16.41 -14.37
N ILE A 309 -33.33 -16.50 -13.03
CA ILE A 309 -33.81 -17.67 -12.29
C ILE A 309 -35.31 -17.86 -12.48
N ASN A 310 -36.10 -16.79 -12.40
CA ASN A 310 -37.56 -16.86 -12.59
C ASN A 310 -37.95 -17.20 -14.03
N TYR A 311 -37.22 -16.68 -15.03
CA TYR A 311 -37.45 -17.03 -16.43
C TYR A 311 -37.22 -18.52 -16.68
N PHE A 312 -36.13 -19.09 -16.14
CA PHE A 312 -35.82 -20.52 -16.28
C PHE A 312 -36.79 -21.44 -15.52
N LEU A 313 -37.36 -21.00 -14.40
CA LEU A 313 -38.37 -21.74 -13.66
C LEU A 313 -39.77 -21.70 -14.29
N SER A 314 -39.99 -20.79 -15.25
CA SER A 314 -41.25 -20.64 -15.98
C SER A 314 -41.32 -21.38 -17.32
N LEU A 315 -40.20 -21.98 -17.75
CA LEU A 315 -40.08 -22.87 -18.90
C LEU A 315 -40.13 -24.33 -18.45
#